data_AF-A0A1H3JK70-F1
#
_entry.id   AF-A0A1H3JK70-F1
#
_cell.length_a   1.000
_cell.length_b   1.000
_cell.length_c   1.000
_cell.angle_alpha   90.00
_cell.angle_beta   90.00
_cell.angle_gamma   90.00
#
_symmetry.space_group_name_H-M   'P 1'
#
loop_
_entity.id
_entity.type
_entity.pdbx_description
1 polymer ?
#
loop_
_entity_poly.entity_id
_entity_poly.type
_entity_poly.pdbx_seq_one_letter_code
_entity_poly.pdbx_strand_id
1 'polypeptide(L)' 'MSQQEEYAATYEFGKTKVYVVAPEPKTQKEIENILRAYYEAGWAIIKEMQAKESIED' A
#
# COMPACT_ATOMS: atom_id res chain seq x y z
N MET A 1 28.94 12.13 -13.62
CA MET A 1 27.83 11.29 -14.12
C MET A 1 26.63 11.59 -13.23
N SER A 2 25.79 12.55 -13.62
CA SER A 2 24.62 12.97 -12.84
C SER A 2 23.57 11.88 -12.87
N GLN A 3 23.16 11.38 -11.71
CA GLN A 3 21.99 10.50 -11.58
C GLN A 3 20.77 11.27 -12.12
N GLN A 4 20.23 10.83 -13.26
CA GLN A 4 18.89 11.25 -13.68
C GLN A 4 17.90 10.59 -12.72
N GLU A 5 17.40 11.34 -11.76
CA GLU A 5 16.33 10.87 -10.87
C GLU A 5 15.09 10.55 -11.73
N GLU A 6 14.59 9.32 -11.61
CA GLU A 6 13.42 8.83 -12.33
C GLU A 6 12.16 9.34 -11.61
N TYR A 7 11.69 10.53 -11.99
CA TYR A 7 10.52 11.14 -11.38
C TYR A 7 9.24 10.45 -11.85
N ALA A 8 8.40 10.04 -10.90
CA ALA A 8 7.08 9.45 -11.14
C ALA A 8 6.11 10.43 -11.79
N ALA A 9 6.24 11.71 -11.44
CA ALA A 9 5.47 12.79 -12.03
C ALA A 9 6.24 14.11 -11.94
N THR A 10 5.92 15.04 -12.83
CA THR A 10 6.43 16.41 -12.77
C THR A 10 5.28 17.36 -12.98
N TYR A 11 5.14 18.35 -12.10
CA TYR A 11 4.11 19.39 -12.18
C TYR A 11 4.75 20.77 -12.28
N GLU A 12 4.17 21.64 -13.11
CA GLU A 12 4.63 23.03 -13.25
C GLU A 12 3.53 24.00 -12.82
N PHE A 13 3.88 24.90 -11.90
CA PHE A 13 3.02 25.94 -11.36
C PHE A 13 3.72 27.30 -11.52
N GLY A 14 3.43 27.99 -12.63
CA GLY A 14 4.06 29.28 -12.95
C GLY A 14 5.58 29.14 -13.13
N LYS A 15 6.36 29.60 -12.15
CA LYS A 15 7.84 29.46 -12.13
C LYS A 15 8.33 28.27 -11.29
N THR A 16 7.43 27.54 -10.64
CA THR A 16 7.77 26.45 -9.74
C THR A 16 7.61 25.11 -10.45
N LYS A 17 8.60 24.24 -10.33
CA LYS A 17 8.56 22.87 -10.86
C LYS A 17 8.66 21.88 -9.70
N VAL A 18 7.66 21.03 -9.58
CA VAL A 18 7.56 20.00 -8.53
C VAL A 18 7.86 18.66 -9.16
N TYR A 19 8.87 17.97 -8.63
CA TYR A 19 9.23 16.62 -9.03
C TYR A 19 8.73 15.64 -7.98
N VAL A 20 7.93 14.67 -8.40
CA VAL A 20 7.44 13.59 -7.53
C VAL A 20 8.34 12.39 -7.76
N VAL A 21 9.04 11.96 -6.72
CA VAL A 21 9.89 10.76 -6.74
C VAL A 21 9.03 9.55 -6.37
N ALA A 22 9.02 8.51 -7.21
CA ALA A 22 8.38 7.26 -6.85
C ALA A 22 9.13 6.63 -5.66
N PRO A 23 8.43 6.05 -4.68
CA PRO A 23 9.10 5.21 -3.69
C PRO A 23 9.75 4.02 -4.38
N GLU A 24 10.79 3.46 -3.77
CA GLU A 24 11.45 2.28 -4.29
C GLU A 24 10.44 1.14 -4.54
N PRO A 25 10.54 0.44 -5.68
CA PRO A 25 9.63 -0.66 -5.99
C PRO A 25 9.82 -1.77 -4.95
N LYS A 26 8.71 -2.21 -4.35
CA LYS A 26 8.72 -3.33 -3.41
C LYS A 26 9.09 -4.61 -4.14
N THR A 27 9.83 -5.48 -3.47
CA THR A 27 10.07 -6.83 -3.98
C THR A 27 8.78 -7.64 -3.98
N GLN A 28 8.67 -8.61 -4.89
CA GLN A 28 7.51 -9.49 -4.97
C GLN A 28 7.22 -10.19 -3.62
N LYS A 29 8.27 -10.59 -2.90
CA LYS A 29 8.17 -11.21 -1.57
C LYS A 29 7.54 -10.28 -0.52
N GLU A 30 7.88 -9.00 -0.53
CA GLU A 30 7.29 -8.02 0.38
C GLU A 30 5.82 -7.77 0.05
N ILE A 31 5.48 -7.71 -1.24
CA ILE A 31 4.09 -7.59 -1.70
C ILE A 31 3.27 -8.79 -1.19
N GLU A 32 3.78 -10.01 -1.37
CA GLU A 32 3.09 -11.23 -0.90
C GLU A 32 2.90 -11.25 0.62
N ASN A 33 3.90 -10.81 1.39
CA ASN A 33 3.77 -10.71 2.85
C ASN A 33 2.68 -9.72 3.26
N ILE A 34 2.61 -8.56 2.59
CA ILE A 34 1.58 -7.55 2.84
C ILE A 34 0.19 -8.10 2.49
N LEU A 35 0.05 -8.78 1.34
CA LEU A 35 -1.21 -9.39 0.94
C LEU A 35 -1.68 -10.45 1.94
N ARG A 36 -0.77 -11.32 2.40
CA ARG A 36 -1.10 -12.32 3.43
C ARG A 36 -1.62 -11.66 4.71
N ALA A 37 -0.99 -10.58 5.17
CA ALA A 37 -1.44 -9.86 6.35
C ALA A 37 -2.87 -9.28 6.19
N TYR A 38 -3.19 -8.75 5.01
CA TYR A 38 -4.56 -8.30 4.72
C TYR A 38 -5.58 -9.44 4.74
N TYR A 39 -5.24 -10.60 4.16
CA TYR A 39 -6.11 -11.77 4.20
C TYR A 39 -6.35 -12.26 5.63
N GLU A 40 -5.29 -12.34 6.43
CA GLU A 40 -5.37 -12.76 7.84
C GLU A 40 -6.26 -11.80 8.65
N ALA A 41 -6.07 -10.49 8.48
CA ALA A 41 -6.90 -9.49 9.14
C ALA A 41 -8.37 -9.58 8.71
N GLY A 42 -8.64 -9.73 7.41
CA GLY A 42 -10.00 -9.89 6.89
C GLY A 42 -10.70 -11.13 7.47
N TRP A 43 -10.00 -12.26 7.51
CA TRP A 43 -10.54 -13.49 8.11
C TRP A 43 -10.74 -13.39 9.62
N ALA A 44 -9.85 -12.69 10.33
CA ALA A 44 -10.01 -12.45 11.76
C ALA A 44 -11.31 -11.67 12.06
N ILE A 45 -11.58 -10.62 11.27
CA ILE A 45 -12.81 -9.82 11.38
C ILE A 45 -14.05 -10.69 11.14
N ILE A 46 -14.07 -11.47 10.06
CA ILE A 46 -15.21 -12.33 9.73
C ILE A 46 -15.48 -13.34 10.85
N LYS A 47 -14.42 -13.98 11.37
CA LYS A 47 -14.54 -14.94 12.48
C LYS A 47 -15.09 -14.29 13.75
N GLU A 48 -14.64 -13.07 14.06
CA GLU A 48 -15.14 -12.33 15.21
C GLU A 48 -16.63 -11.99 15.05
N MET A 49 -17.06 -11.58 13.85
CA MET A 49 -18.47 -11.31 13.56
C MET A 49 -19.33 -12.57 13.73
N GLN A 50 -18.91 -13.71 13.16
CA GLN A 50 -19.62 -14.97 13.29
C GLN A 50 -19.71 -15.46 14.74
N ALA A 51 -18.64 -15.28 15.51
CA ALA A 51 -18.62 -15.64 16.93
C ALA A 51 -19.61 -14.79 17.75
N LYS A 52 -19.72 -13.49 17.44
CA LYS A 52 -20.70 -12.60 18.09
C LYS A 52 -22.14 -12.98 17.74
N GLU A 53 -22.41 -13.24 16.46
CA GLU A 53 -23.74 -13.64 15.98
C GLU A 53 -24.19 -14.97 16.64
N SER A 54 -23.28 -15.93 16.80
CA SER A 54 -23.58 -17.23 17.43
C SER A 54 -23.83 -17.17 18.95
N ILE A 55 -23.58 -16.04 19.61
CA ILE A 55 -23.79 -15.85 21.06
C ILE A 55 -25.14 -15.14 21.33
N GLU A 56 -25.72 -14.50 20.32
CA GLU A 56 -26.98 -13.75 20.42
C GLU A 56 -28.23 -14.60 20.06
N ASP A 57 -28.05 -15.84 19.59
CA ASP A 57 -29.08 -16.88 19.38
C ASP A 57 -29.14 -17.90 20.53
#